data_AF-A0A958G3N1-F1
#
_entry.id   AF-A0A958G3N1-F1
#
_cell.length_a   1.000
_cell.length_b   1.000
_cell.length_c   1.000
_cell.angle_alpha   90.00
_cell.angle_beta   90.00
_cell.angle_gamma   90.00
#
_symmetry.space_group_name_H-M   'P 1'
#
loop_
_entity.id
_entity.type
_entity.pdbx_description
1 polymer ?
#
loop_
_entity_poly.entity_id
_entity_poly.type
_entity_poly.pdbx_seq_one_letter_code
_entity_poly.pdbx_strand_id
1 'polypeptide(L)' 'LPNADFVTLKVYNVVGQEIATLVSGKLPAGIHRYTWNAGNLASGVYLYRVEAGGYSLVRKAMLMK' A
#
# COMPACT_ATOMS: atom_id res chain seq x y z
N LEU A 1 -7.40 -9.26 -7.76
CA LEU A 1 -7.04 -10.59 -7.25
C LEU A 1 -7.79 -11.64 -8.06
N PRO A 2 -7.09 -12.61 -8.69
CA PRO A 2 -7.72 -13.69 -9.44
C PRO A 2 -8.37 -14.75 -8.53
N ASN A 3 -7.85 -14.95 -7.32
CA ASN A 3 -8.38 -15.85 -6.29
C ASN A 3 -8.34 -15.15 -4.93
N ALA A 4 -9.01 -15.73 -3.93
CA ALA A 4 -8.87 -15.26 -2.55
C ALA A 4 -7.43 -15.48 -2.07
N ASP A 5 -6.85 -14.48 -1.40
CA ASP A 5 -5.45 -14.52 -0.97
C ASP A 5 -5.21 -13.63 0.25
N PHE A 6 -4.12 -13.88 0.97
CA PHE A 6 -3.64 -12.96 2.00
C PHE A 6 -2.91 -11.79 1.36
N VAL A 7 -3.38 -10.58 1.63
CA VAL A 7 -2.88 -9.36 1.01
C VAL A 7 -2.38 -8.39 2.06
N THR A 8 -1.19 -7.84 1.83
CA THR A 8 -0.67 -6.68 2.55
C THR A 8 -0.57 -5.50 1.60
N LEU A 9 -1.02 -4.32 2.05
CA LEU A 9 -0.80 -3.04 1.39
C LEU A 9 -0.26 -2.09 2.45
N LYS A 10 1.01 -1.74 2.29
CA LYS A 10 1.75 -0.91 3.25
C LYS A 10 2.35 0.29 2.56
N VAL A 11 2.49 1.38 3.30
CA VAL A 11 3.07 2.64 2.83
C VAL A 11 4.33 2.92 3.63
N TYR A 12 5.36 3.40 2.95
CA TYR A 12 6.69 3.66 3.46
C TYR A 12 7.17 5.04 3.03
N ASN A 13 8.05 5.64 3.83
CA ASN A 13 8.83 6.79 3.39
C ASN A 13 10.07 6.35 2.60
N VAL A 14 10.84 7.32 2.09
CA VAL A 14 12.04 7.06 1.27
C VAL A 14 13.18 6.33 1.99
N VAL A 15 13.21 6.36 3.33
CA VAL A 15 14.20 5.62 4.13
C VAL A 15 13.74 4.20 4.47
N GLY A 16 12.56 3.78 3.98
CA GLY A 16 12.02 2.43 4.19
C GLY A 16 11.26 2.24 5.49
N GLN A 17 11.01 3.31 6.26
CA GLN A 17 10.17 3.24 7.46
C GLN A 17 8.70 3.05 7.05
N GLU A 18 8.03 2.07 7.64
CA GLU A 18 6.58 1.88 7.47
C GLU A 18 5.83 3.04 8.15
N ILE A 19 5.00 3.72 7.36
CA ILE A 19 4.20 4.88 7.79
C ILE A 19 2.74 4.48 8.01
N ALA A 20 2.23 3.51 7.25
CA ALA A 20 0.87 3.01 7.39
C ALA A 20 0.72 1.59 6.84
N THR A 21 -0.17 0.82 7.45
CA THR A 21 -0.72 -0.41 6.87
C THR A 21 -2.18 -0.15 6.49
N LEU A 22 -2.52 -0.23 5.20
CA LEU A 22 -3.88 0.00 4.68
C LEU A 22 -4.71 -1.29 4.66
N VAL A 23 -4.06 -2.42 4.39
CA VAL A 23 -4.65 -3.75 4.60
C VAL A 23 -3.55 -4.74 4.97
N SER A 24 -3.90 -5.70 5.82
CA SER A 24 -3.10 -6.88 6.13
C SER A 24 -4.05 -8.00 6.51
N GLY A 25 -4.53 -8.75 5.52
CA GLY A 25 -5.56 -9.76 5.77
C GLY A 25 -5.97 -10.54 4.52
N LYS A 26 -6.81 -11.56 4.72
CA LYS A 26 -7.35 -12.37 3.63
C LYS A 26 -8.46 -11.60 2.90
N LEU A 27 -8.30 -11.43 1.59
CA LEU A 27 -9.27 -10.77 0.72
C LEU A 27 -9.83 -11.76 -0.30
N PRO A 28 -11.11 -11.67 -0.67
CA PRO A 28 -11.69 -12.48 -1.73
C PRO A 28 -11.14 -12.06 -3.10
N ALA A 29 -11.35 -12.91 -4.11
CA ALA A 29 -11.10 -12.55 -5.50
C ALA A 29 -11.89 -11.28 -5.89
N GLY A 30 -11.32 -10.47 -6.78
CA GLY A 30 -11.92 -9.21 -7.23
C GLY A 30 -11.01 -7.98 -7.10
N ILE A 31 -11.62 -6.80 -7.22
CA ILE A 31 -10.95 -5.50 -7.16
C ILE A 31 -11.22 -4.87 -5.79
N HIS A 32 -10.16 -4.50 -5.09
CA HIS A 32 -10.21 -3.82 -3.80
C HIS A 32 -9.63 -2.43 -3.94
N ARG A 33 -10.29 -1.43 -3.34
CA ARG A 33 -9.84 -0.03 -3.35
C ARG A 33 -9.64 0.44 -1.92
N TYR A 34 -8.52 1.10 -1.68
CA TYR A 34 -8.17 1.69 -0.38
C TYR A 34 -7.83 3.15 -0.59
N THR A 35 -8.32 3.99 0.31
CA THR A 35 -7.98 5.41 0.37
C THR A 35 -7.01 5.63 1.51
N TRP A 36 -5.87 6.25 1.22
CA TRP A 36 -4.88 6.63 2.23
C TRP A 36 -5.01 8.12 2.55
N ASN A 37 -5.32 8.45 3.80
CA ASN A 37 -5.33 9.84 4.26
C ASN A 37 -3.91 10.26 4.67
N ALA A 38 -3.25 11.02 3.80
CA ALA A 38 -1.90 11.53 4.01
C ALA A 38 -1.85 12.99 4.51
N GLY A 39 -2.96 13.56 5.01
CA GLY A 39 -3.04 14.99 5.33
C GLY A 39 -2.02 15.49 6.36
N ASN A 40 -1.65 14.63 7.32
CA ASN A 40 -0.68 14.93 8.37
C ASN A 40 0.78 14.70 7.95
N LEU A 41 1.03 14.30 6.71
CA LEU A 41 2.37 14.02 6.21
C LEU A 41 2.94 15.23 5.44
N ALA A 42 4.27 15.31 5.41
CA ALA A 42 4.97 16.32 4.62
C ALA A 42 4.89 15.99 3.12
N SER A 43 4.84 17.01 2.28
CA SER A 43 4.99 16.85 0.83
C SER A 43 6.30 16.11 0.53
N GLY A 44 6.25 15.16 -0.40
CA GLY A 44 7.41 14.31 -0.67
C GLY A 44 7.05 13.00 -1.37
N VAL A 45 8.06 12.16 -1.56
CA VAL A 45 7.90 10.84 -2.18
C VAL A 45 7.60 9.81 -1.11
N TYR A 46 6.60 8.98 -1.38
CA TYR A 46 6.23 7.82 -0.57
C TYR A 46 6.20 6.59 -1.47
N LEU A 47 6.48 5.44 -0.88
CA LEU A 47 6.41 4.16 -1.56
C LEU A 47 5.26 3.37 -0.97
N TYR A 48 4.47 2.71 -1.80
CA TYR A 48 3.52 1.71 -1.32
C TYR A 48 3.86 0.35 -1.91
N ARG A 49 3.72 -0.68 -1.09
CA ARG A 49 3.98 -2.07 -1.45
C ARG A 49 2.71 -2.87 -1.30
N VAL A 50 2.35 -3.61 -2.34
CA VAL A 50 1.30 -4.63 -2.32
C VAL A 50 1.96 -5.99 -2.40
N GLU A 51 1.63 -6.89 -1.48
CA GLU A 51 2.01 -8.30 -1.53
C GLU A 51 0.74 -9.15 -1.49
N ALA A 52 0.62 -10.10 -2.41
CA ALA A 52 -0.50 -11.04 -2.47
C ALA A 52 -0.01 -12.37 -3.06
N GLY A 53 -0.09 -13.45 -2.29
CA GLY A 53 0.45 -14.75 -2.71
C GLY A 53 1.94 -14.66 -3.03
N GLY A 54 2.33 -15.03 -4.25
CA GLY A 54 3.71 -14.91 -4.75
C GLY A 54 4.01 -13.58 -5.47
N TYR A 55 3.06 -12.65 -5.52
CA TYR A 55 3.22 -11.37 -6.23
C TYR A 55 3.57 -10.25 -5.25
N SER A 56 4.61 -9.46 -5.59
CA SER A 56 4.98 -8.24 -4.87
C SER A 56 5.14 -7.10 -5.86
N LEU A 57 4.51 -5.96 -5.55
CA LEU A 57 4.56 -4.75 -6.37
C LEU A 57 4.86 -3.55 -5.48
N VAL A 58 5.88 -2.79 -5.86
CA VAL A 58 6.20 -1.51 -5.24
C VAL A 58 5.94 -0.40 -6.25
N ARG A 59 5.28 0.67 -5.81
CA ARG A 59 5.06 1.87 -6.61
C ARG A 59 5.32 3.13 -5.78
N LYS A 60 5.75 4.18 -6.46
CA LYS A 60 5.98 5.50 -5.87
C LYS A 60 4.75 6.39 -6.02
N ALA A 61 4.51 7.21 -5.00
CA ALA A 61 3.53 8.28 -4.99
C ALA A 61 4.23 9.58 -4.59
N MET A 62 3.81 10.71 -5.17
CA MET A 62 4.28 12.03 -4.79
C MET A 62 3.14 12.77 -4.12
N LEU A 63 3.31 13.13 -2.86
CA LEU A 63 2.39 13.98 -2.12
C LEU A 63 2.78 15.45 -2.37
N MET A 64 1.84 16.22 -2.91
CA MET A 64 1.96 17.66 -3.08
C MET A 64 0.89 18.34 -2.23
N LYS A 65 1.25 19.47 -1.60
CA LYS A 65 0.34 20.36 -0.88
C LYS A 65 0.15 21.63 -1.69
#